data_AF-A0A640VP22-F1
#
_entry.id   AF-A0A640VP22-F1
#
_cell.length_a   1.000
_cell.length_b   1.000
_cell.length_c   1.000
_cell.angle_alpha   90.00
_cell.angle_beta   90.00
_cell.angle_gamma   90.00
#
_symmetry.space_group_name_H-M   'P 1'
#
loop_
_entity.id
_entity.type
_entity.pdbx_description
1 polymer ?
#
loop_
_entity_poly.entity_id
_entity_poly.type
_entity_poly.pdbx_seq_one_letter_code
_entity_poly.pdbx_strand_id
1 'polypeptide(L)'
;MGWEPPARLGQFDLLPWFIRDEDDQRHRIDLTSGVVREVAIMHPEHQGIAALGLRWYTVPVVSNMVLTIGGIDYPCAPFNGVYMGTEIASRNFADAGRYALLPDVGEAIGLRTRNSSDPLWKDRALTVLNEAVLHSYQSAGVTLLDHHTASDQFMIFHKRESAAGRRVAADWRWIVPPQASSSCEVFHLKMRNFHPVPNYYRDRGTDGLRLMPWYGDRHRRRFAIWMDRVLRRWKIWKRMAW
;
A
#
# COMPACT_ATOMS: atom_id res chain seq x y z
N MET A 1 -25.31 -5.71 -9.74
CA MET A 1 -24.29 -6.74 -9.43
C MET A 1 -24.75 -7.77 -8.39
N GLY A 2 -25.98 -7.68 -7.84
CA GLY A 2 -26.62 -8.79 -7.11
C GLY A 2 -26.10 -9.07 -5.69
N TRP A 3 -25.13 -8.31 -5.16
CA TRP A 3 -24.70 -8.45 -3.78
C TRP A 3 -25.80 -8.04 -2.80
N GLU A 4 -26.05 -8.92 -1.83
CA GLU A 4 -26.96 -8.65 -0.71
C GLU A 4 -26.12 -8.34 0.52
N PRO A 5 -26.31 -7.17 1.15
CA PRO A 5 -25.57 -6.84 2.34
C PRO A 5 -25.93 -7.78 3.51
N PRO A 6 -25.07 -7.91 4.52
CA PRO A 6 -25.38 -8.68 5.72
C PRO A 6 -26.67 -8.21 6.39
N ALA A 7 -27.39 -9.14 7.03
CA ALA A 7 -28.66 -8.85 7.72
C ALA A 7 -28.54 -7.74 8.78
N ARG A 8 -27.37 -7.61 9.41
CA ARG A 8 -27.01 -6.48 10.25
C ARG A 8 -25.84 -5.76 9.62
N LEU A 9 -26.10 -4.56 9.10
CA LEU A 9 -25.08 -3.68 8.55
C LEU A 9 -24.08 -3.28 9.64
N GLY A 10 -22.80 -3.46 9.33
CA GLY A 10 -21.67 -3.09 10.16
C GLY A 10 -20.73 -2.12 9.46
N GLN A 11 -19.83 -1.51 10.23
CA GLN A 11 -18.77 -0.67 9.66
C GLN A 11 -17.68 -1.48 8.94
N PHE A 12 -17.67 -2.80 9.16
CA PHE A 12 -16.63 -3.73 8.70
C PHE A 12 -17.25 -4.93 7.97
N ASP A 13 -18.22 -4.66 7.10
CA ASP A 13 -18.84 -5.68 6.27
C ASP A 13 -17.90 -6.04 5.10
N LEU A 14 -17.52 -7.31 5.01
CA LEU A 14 -16.62 -7.79 3.96
C LEU A 14 -17.33 -7.86 2.61
N LEU A 15 -16.67 -7.34 1.58
CA LEU A 15 -17.18 -7.37 0.22
C LEU A 15 -16.95 -8.75 -0.44
N PRO A 16 -17.86 -9.20 -1.32
CA PRO A 16 -17.63 -10.40 -2.12
C PRO A 16 -16.52 -10.14 -3.16
N TRP A 17 -15.99 -11.20 -3.73
CA TRP A 17 -15.09 -11.08 -4.87
C TRP A 17 -15.88 -10.96 -6.17
N PHE A 18 -15.40 -10.10 -7.06
CA PHE A 18 -15.87 -10.02 -8.43
C PHE A 18 -14.72 -10.42 -9.36
N ILE A 19 -14.88 -11.53 -10.07
CA ILE A 19 -13.87 -12.03 -11.01
C ILE A 19 -14.42 -11.93 -12.43
N ARG A 20 -13.58 -11.53 -13.37
CA ARG A 20 -13.90 -11.54 -14.80
C ARG A 20 -13.27 -12.77 -15.44
N ASP A 21 -14.06 -13.50 -16.23
CA ASP A 21 -13.58 -14.63 -17.02
C ASP A 21 -13.04 -14.18 -18.38
N GLU A 22 -12.73 -15.15 -19.25
CA GLU A 22 -12.21 -14.91 -20.60
C GLU A 22 -13.23 -14.31 -21.56
N ASP A 23 -14.53 -14.45 -21.27
CA ASP A 23 -15.65 -13.90 -22.03
C ASP A 23 -16.08 -12.50 -21.51
N ASP A 24 -15.28 -11.89 -20.62
CA ASP A 24 -15.55 -10.63 -19.90
C ASP A 24 -16.83 -10.66 -19.03
N GLN A 25 -17.34 -11.86 -18.71
CA GLN A 25 -18.45 -12.01 -17.78
C GLN A 25 -17.97 -11.84 -16.35
N ARG A 26 -18.78 -11.16 -15.52
CA ARG A 26 -18.47 -10.88 -14.12
C ARG A 26 -19.16 -11.88 -13.20
N HIS A 27 -18.36 -12.66 -12.50
CA HIS A 27 -18.79 -13.63 -11.51
C HIS A 27 -18.67 -13.04 -10.11
N ARG A 28 -19.78 -13.05 -9.36
CA ARG A 28 -19.77 -12.74 -7.92
C ARG A 28 -19.47 -14.03 -7.16
N ILE A 29 -18.46 -13.99 -6.30
CA ILE A 29 -18.11 -15.07 -5.39
C ILE A 29 -18.23 -14.53 -3.96
N ASP A 30 -19.24 -15.00 -3.24
CA ASP A 30 -19.43 -14.63 -1.85
C ASP A 30 -18.35 -15.30 -0.98
N LEU A 31 -17.91 -14.58 0.05
CA LEU A 31 -16.87 -15.07 0.95
C LEU A 31 -17.44 -16.16 1.85
N THR A 32 -16.80 -17.33 1.87
CA THR A 32 -17.14 -18.39 2.81
C THR A 32 -16.81 -17.95 4.24
N SER A 33 -17.66 -18.30 5.20
CA SER A 33 -17.38 -18.02 6.62
C SER A 33 -16.02 -18.60 7.03
N GLY A 34 -15.23 -17.82 7.77
CA GLY A 34 -13.93 -18.23 8.30
C GLY A 34 -12.72 -18.06 7.36
N VAL A 35 -12.92 -17.63 6.11
CA VAL A 35 -11.78 -17.42 5.18
C VAL A 35 -11.01 -16.13 5.45
N VAL A 36 -11.63 -15.16 6.13
CA VAL A 36 -11.01 -13.89 6.50
C VAL A 36 -10.77 -13.88 8.01
N ARG A 37 -9.50 -13.78 8.39
CA ARG A 37 -9.10 -13.52 9.77
C ARG A 37 -9.03 -12.02 9.99
N GLU A 38 -9.70 -11.54 11.04
CA GLU A 38 -9.63 -10.16 11.50
C GLU A 38 -8.96 -10.09 12.88
N VAL A 39 -8.34 -8.95 13.18
CA VAL A 39 -7.76 -8.61 14.48
C VAL A 39 -8.55 -7.44 15.05
N ALA A 40 -9.11 -7.62 16.25
CA ALA A 40 -9.71 -6.53 17.01
C ALA A 40 -8.61 -5.60 17.54
N ILE A 41 -8.83 -4.29 17.47
CA ILE A 41 -7.82 -3.30 17.85
C ILE A 41 -8.07 -2.85 19.29
N MET A 42 -7.04 -3.01 20.11
CA MET A 42 -7.00 -2.63 21.52
C MET A 42 -5.66 -2.00 21.87
N HIS A 43 -5.61 -1.25 22.96
CA HIS A 43 -4.40 -0.62 23.46
C HIS A 43 -4.08 -1.11 24.87
N PRO A 44 -2.81 -1.39 25.21
CA PRO A 44 -2.44 -1.90 26.54
C PRO A 44 -2.78 -0.90 27.66
N GLU A 45 -2.52 0.39 27.44
CA GLU A 45 -2.75 1.44 28.44
C GLU A 45 -4.09 2.20 28.28
N HIS A 46 -4.57 2.37 27.05
CA HIS A 46 -5.78 3.16 26.74
C HIS A 46 -6.98 2.26 26.44
N GLN A 47 -7.63 1.76 27.49
CA GLN A 47 -8.77 0.83 27.37
C GLN A 47 -9.94 1.39 26.54
N GLY A 48 -10.09 2.72 26.46
CA GLY A 48 -11.11 3.38 25.64
C GLY A 48 -11.03 3.03 24.15
N ILE A 49 -9.85 2.65 23.64
CA ILE A 49 -9.67 2.23 22.24
C ILE A 49 -10.50 0.98 21.93
N ALA A 50 -10.56 0.01 22.85
CA ALA A 50 -11.30 -1.23 22.64
C ALA A 50 -12.82 -0.98 22.49
N ALA A 51 -13.34 0.07 23.14
CA ALA A 51 -14.75 0.45 23.07
C ALA A 51 -15.17 0.98 21.68
N LEU A 52 -14.21 1.41 20.84
CA LEU A 52 -14.47 1.84 19.47
C LEU A 52 -14.82 0.66 18.54
N GLY A 53 -14.61 -0.59 18.97
CA GLY A 53 -14.98 -1.79 18.20
C GLY A 53 -14.21 -1.93 16.87
N LEU A 54 -13.03 -1.31 16.77
CA LEU A 54 -12.22 -1.32 15.57
C LEU A 54 -11.67 -2.72 15.31
N ARG A 55 -11.62 -3.11 14.05
CA ARG A 55 -10.99 -4.36 13.60
C ARG A 55 -10.42 -4.20 12.21
N TRP A 56 -9.47 -5.06 11.84
CA TRP A 56 -8.91 -5.09 10.49
C TRP A 56 -8.51 -6.50 10.07
N TYR A 57 -8.65 -6.82 8.79
CA TYR A 57 -8.26 -8.13 8.23
C TYR A 57 -6.75 -8.28 8.15
N THR A 58 -6.24 -9.50 8.30
CA THR A 58 -4.80 -9.75 8.49
C THR A 58 -3.97 -9.81 7.21
N VAL A 59 -4.61 -10.02 6.05
CA VAL A 59 -3.91 -10.25 4.78
C VAL A 59 -4.19 -9.11 3.80
N PRO A 60 -3.22 -8.22 3.50
CA PRO A 60 -3.35 -7.24 2.43
C PRO A 60 -3.24 -7.93 1.07
N VAL A 61 -4.27 -7.84 0.24
CA VAL A 61 -4.27 -8.36 -1.14
C VAL A 61 -4.50 -7.24 -2.12
N VAL A 62 -3.59 -7.09 -3.08
CA VAL A 62 -3.78 -6.22 -4.26
C VAL A 62 -4.22 -7.09 -5.42
N SER A 63 -5.40 -6.81 -5.98
CA SER A 63 -6.04 -7.66 -7.01
C SER A 63 -6.44 -6.90 -8.28
N ASN A 64 -6.15 -5.60 -8.36
CA ASN A 64 -6.57 -4.73 -9.47
C ASN A 64 -5.40 -4.18 -10.29
N MET A 65 -4.28 -4.90 -10.35
CA MET A 65 -3.10 -4.54 -11.14
C MET A 65 -2.82 -5.60 -12.21
N VAL A 66 -2.25 -5.14 -13.32
CA VAL A 66 -1.74 -5.97 -14.40
C VAL A 66 -0.24 -6.20 -14.21
N LEU A 67 0.19 -7.45 -14.25
CA LEU A 67 1.61 -7.83 -14.27
C LEU A 67 2.09 -7.89 -15.72
N THR A 68 3.23 -7.27 -16.04
CA THR A 68 3.86 -7.37 -17.36
C THR A 68 5.24 -8.02 -17.27
N ILE A 69 5.47 -9.07 -18.06
CA ILE A 69 6.73 -9.81 -18.14
C ILE A 69 7.04 -10.08 -19.61
N GLY A 70 8.20 -9.65 -20.11
CA GLY A 70 8.63 -9.96 -21.48
C GLY A 70 7.72 -9.41 -22.58
N GLY A 71 6.84 -8.43 -22.27
CA GLY A 71 5.84 -7.91 -23.19
C GLY A 71 4.50 -8.65 -23.20
N ILE A 72 4.33 -9.63 -22.31
CA ILE A 72 3.06 -10.32 -22.05
C ILE A 72 2.42 -9.69 -20.82
N ASP A 73 1.14 -9.36 -20.91
CA ASP A 73 0.35 -8.80 -19.82
C ASP A 73 -0.53 -9.88 -19.19
N TYR A 74 -0.49 -9.98 -17.87
CA TYR A 74 -1.26 -10.90 -17.04
C TYR A 74 -2.25 -10.06 -16.21
N PRO A 75 -3.50 -9.88 -16.70
CA PRO A 75 -4.46 -8.96 -16.09
C PRO A 75 -5.10 -9.48 -14.80
N CYS A 76 -4.99 -10.79 -14.52
CA CYS A 76 -5.39 -11.40 -13.26
C CYS A 76 -4.13 -11.91 -12.55
N ALA A 77 -3.47 -11.04 -11.78
CA ALA A 77 -2.25 -11.35 -11.05
C ALA A 77 -2.32 -10.81 -9.61
N PRO A 78 -3.25 -11.32 -8.77
CA PRO A 78 -3.34 -10.90 -7.38
C PRO A 78 -2.09 -11.31 -6.60
N PHE A 79 -1.63 -10.44 -5.70
CA PHE A 79 -0.49 -10.71 -4.83
C PHE A 79 -0.72 -10.13 -3.43
N ASN A 80 -0.04 -10.69 -2.44
CA ASN A 80 -0.13 -10.29 -1.05
C ASN A 80 1.25 -10.19 -0.39
N GLY A 81 1.27 -9.58 0.79
CA GLY A 81 2.43 -9.52 1.67
C GLY A 81 1.98 -9.47 3.12
N VAL A 82 2.73 -8.74 3.93
CA VAL A 82 2.34 -8.37 5.30
C VAL A 82 2.08 -6.87 5.36
N TYR A 83 1.21 -6.46 6.27
CA TYR A 83 0.97 -5.04 6.50
C TYR A 83 2.17 -4.35 7.13
N MET A 84 2.36 -3.09 6.78
CA MET A 84 3.01 -2.09 7.63
C MET A 84 1.94 -1.39 8.49
N GLY A 85 2.18 -1.20 9.79
CA GLY A 85 1.17 -0.69 10.73
C GLY A 85 0.52 0.64 10.34
N THR A 86 1.30 1.53 9.72
CA THR A 86 0.81 2.84 9.24
C THR A 86 -0.17 2.73 8.07
N GLU A 87 -0.21 1.62 7.34
CA GLU A 87 -1.25 1.37 6.32
C GLU A 87 -2.63 1.22 6.96
N ILE A 88 -2.70 0.58 8.13
CA ILE A 88 -3.95 0.39 8.86
C ILE A 88 -4.27 1.65 9.67
N ALA A 89 -3.40 2.04 10.60
CA ALA A 89 -3.65 3.14 11.52
C ALA A 89 -3.68 4.49 10.81
N SER A 90 -2.56 4.87 10.16
CA SER A 90 -2.39 6.22 9.60
C SER A 90 -3.14 6.46 8.30
N ARG A 91 -3.39 5.41 7.50
CA ARG A 91 -4.13 5.54 6.24
C ARG A 91 -5.58 5.09 6.38
N ASN A 92 -5.84 3.83 6.70
CA ASN A 92 -7.21 3.31 6.68
C ASN A 92 -8.10 3.92 7.79
N PHE A 93 -7.62 3.97 9.02
CA PHE A 93 -8.39 4.53 10.14
C PHE A 93 -8.36 6.06 10.20
N ALA A 94 -7.19 6.68 9.96
CA ALA A 94 -7.02 8.11 10.20
C ALA A 94 -7.32 9.04 9.02
N ASP A 95 -7.12 8.62 7.75
CA ASP A 95 -7.37 9.51 6.60
C ASP A 95 -8.83 10.02 6.62
N ALA A 96 -9.01 11.33 6.42
CA ALA A 96 -10.33 11.97 6.46
C ALA A 96 -11.29 11.46 5.36
N GLY A 97 -10.76 10.96 4.24
CA GLY A 97 -11.53 10.33 3.16
C GLY A 97 -11.75 8.83 3.34
N ARG A 98 -11.41 8.26 4.50
CA ARG A 98 -11.55 6.84 4.84
C ARG A 98 -12.45 6.72 6.08
N TYR A 99 -12.00 6.05 7.15
CA TYR A 99 -12.81 5.96 8.37
C TYR A 99 -12.77 7.25 9.22
N ALA A 100 -11.76 8.10 9.05
CA ALA A 100 -11.64 9.41 9.70
C ALA A 100 -11.74 9.39 11.25
N LEU A 101 -11.19 8.36 11.90
CA LEU A 101 -11.39 8.06 13.33
C LEU A 101 -10.49 8.84 14.29
N LEU A 102 -9.63 9.73 13.81
CA LEU A 102 -8.71 10.49 14.67
C LEU A 102 -9.39 11.25 15.82
N PRO A 103 -10.55 11.93 15.63
CA PRO A 103 -11.27 12.56 16.73
C PRO A 103 -11.74 11.55 17.79
N ASP A 104 -12.33 10.43 17.38
CA ASP A 104 -12.87 9.41 18.29
C ASP A 104 -11.74 8.73 19.08
N VAL A 105 -10.62 8.45 18.42
CA VAL A 105 -9.40 7.97 19.07
C VAL A 105 -8.89 8.99 20.08
N GLY A 106 -8.83 10.27 19.71
CA GLY A 106 -8.40 11.34 20.61
C GLY A 106 -9.26 11.42 21.87
N GLU A 107 -10.58 11.37 21.73
CA GLU A 107 -11.52 11.34 22.86
C GLU A 107 -11.35 10.07 23.70
N ALA A 108 -11.18 8.91 23.06
CA ALA A 108 -10.99 7.61 23.73
C ALA A 108 -9.71 7.53 24.59
N ILE A 109 -8.71 8.36 24.30
CA ILE A 109 -7.45 8.44 25.05
C ILE A 109 -7.42 9.65 26.00
N GLY A 110 -8.55 10.36 26.14
CA GLY A 110 -8.71 11.49 27.06
C GLY A 110 -8.25 12.85 26.54
N LEU A 111 -7.98 12.99 25.24
CA LEU A 111 -7.65 14.28 24.63
C LEU A 111 -8.93 15.07 24.31
N ARG A 112 -8.84 16.40 24.44
CA ARG A 112 -9.86 17.29 23.87
C ARG A 112 -9.60 17.43 22.37
N THR A 113 -10.57 17.02 21.55
CA THR A 113 -10.48 17.09 20.08
C THR A 113 -11.34 18.22 19.51
N ARG A 114 -12.55 18.42 20.03
CA ARG A 114 -13.45 19.53 19.65
C ARG A 114 -12.95 20.85 20.22
N ASN A 115 -12.83 21.86 19.35
CA ASN A 115 -12.34 23.20 19.70
C ASN A 115 -11.03 23.18 20.50
N SER A 116 -10.20 22.16 20.23
CA SER A 116 -8.94 21.99 20.94
C SER A 116 -7.99 23.12 20.61
N SER A 117 -7.47 23.78 21.65
CA SER A 117 -6.36 24.74 21.52
C SER A 117 -5.01 24.04 21.40
N ASP A 118 -4.96 22.72 21.58
CA ASP A 118 -3.73 21.95 21.54
C ASP A 118 -3.35 21.61 20.09
N PRO A 119 -2.23 22.11 19.56
CA PRO A 119 -1.89 21.90 18.16
C PRO A 119 -1.49 20.45 17.83
N LEU A 120 -1.16 19.61 18.83
CA LEU A 120 -0.58 18.28 18.65
C LEU A 120 -1.48 17.13 19.12
N TRP A 121 -2.78 17.39 19.32
CA TRP A 121 -3.71 16.31 19.69
C TRP A 121 -3.81 15.23 18.60
N LYS A 122 -3.74 15.61 17.31
CA LYS A 122 -3.79 14.66 16.19
C LYS A 122 -2.57 13.76 16.17
N ASP A 123 -1.37 14.33 16.36
CA ASP A 123 -0.11 13.60 16.37
C ASP A 123 -0.06 12.57 17.49
N ARG A 124 -0.52 12.94 18.70
CA ARG A 124 -0.62 12.01 19.84
C ARG A 124 -1.66 10.93 19.61
N ALA A 125 -2.89 11.30 19.19
CA ALA A 125 -3.93 10.33 18.87
C ALA A 125 -3.48 9.34 17.79
N LEU A 126 -2.80 9.83 16.76
CA LEU A 126 -2.29 9.00 15.67
C LEU A 126 -1.16 8.07 16.13
N THR A 127 -0.29 8.52 17.03
CA THR A 127 0.77 7.70 17.64
C THR A 127 0.16 6.56 18.46
N VAL A 128 -0.78 6.86 19.35
CA VAL A 128 -1.49 5.86 20.15
C VAL A 128 -2.27 4.88 19.28
N LEU A 129 -2.86 5.34 18.17
CA LEU A 129 -3.55 4.44 17.23
C LEU A 129 -2.59 3.45 16.54
N ASN A 130 -1.39 3.89 16.17
CA ASN A 130 -0.38 3.00 15.60
C ASN A 130 0.11 1.98 16.63
N GLU A 131 0.32 2.41 17.88
CA GLU A 131 0.67 1.51 18.98
C GLU A 131 -0.41 0.45 19.20
N ALA A 132 -1.69 0.84 19.22
CA ALA A 132 -2.81 -0.08 19.35
C ALA A 132 -2.81 -1.15 18.24
N VAL A 133 -2.61 -0.75 16.98
CA VAL A 133 -2.55 -1.69 15.85
C VAL A 133 -1.37 -2.65 15.99
N LEU A 134 -0.17 -2.14 16.28
CA LEU A 134 1.03 -2.96 16.46
C LEU A 134 0.84 -3.98 17.60
N HIS A 135 0.38 -3.51 18.76
CA HIS A 135 0.13 -4.34 19.93
C HIS A 135 -0.92 -5.43 19.66
N SER A 136 -2.02 -5.07 18.99
CA SER A 136 -3.11 -6.01 18.72
C SER A 136 -2.69 -7.11 17.76
N TYR A 137 -1.96 -6.76 16.70
CA TYR A 137 -1.44 -7.75 15.74
C TYR A 137 -0.41 -8.67 16.38
N GLN A 138 0.50 -8.12 17.19
CA GLN A 138 1.46 -8.91 17.95
C GLN A 138 0.77 -9.87 18.92
N SER A 139 -0.20 -9.38 19.69
CA SER A 139 -0.97 -10.19 20.66
C SER A 139 -1.79 -11.29 19.99
N ALA A 140 -2.28 -11.04 18.78
CA ALA A 140 -2.96 -12.04 17.96
C ALA A 140 -2.00 -13.03 17.26
N GLY A 141 -0.68 -12.86 17.37
CA GLY A 141 0.30 -13.70 16.66
C GLY A 141 0.21 -13.53 15.14
N VAL A 142 -0.10 -12.33 14.67
CA VAL A 142 -0.16 -11.97 13.24
C VAL A 142 1.02 -11.09 12.90
N THR A 143 1.77 -11.47 11.86
CA THR A 143 2.91 -10.68 11.38
C THR A 143 2.46 -9.33 10.84
N LEU A 144 3.05 -8.26 11.38
CA LEU A 144 2.89 -6.89 10.92
C LEU A 144 4.20 -6.14 11.21
N LEU A 145 4.64 -5.31 10.27
CA LEU A 145 5.87 -4.54 10.38
C LEU A 145 5.56 -3.12 10.87
N ASP A 146 6.38 -2.59 11.77
CA ASP A 146 6.40 -1.15 12.02
C ASP A 146 7.17 -0.43 10.89
N HIS A 147 6.94 0.88 10.78
CA HIS A 147 7.46 1.67 9.67
C HIS A 147 8.95 2.03 9.82
N HIS A 148 9.51 2.01 11.03
CA HIS A 148 10.95 2.21 11.23
C HIS A 148 11.71 0.96 10.78
N THR A 149 11.29 -0.23 11.22
CA THR A 149 11.86 -1.50 10.77
C THR A 149 11.72 -1.66 9.26
N ALA A 150 10.56 -1.32 8.68
CA ALA A 150 10.35 -1.38 7.23
C ALA A 150 11.29 -0.43 6.47
N SER A 151 11.50 0.80 6.98
CA SER A 151 12.48 1.75 6.45
C SER A 151 13.90 1.18 6.49
N ASP A 152 14.31 0.59 7.61
CA ASP A 152 15.65 0.00 7.75
C ASP A 152 15.86 -1.18 6.80
N GLN A 153 14.85 -2.05 6.66
CA GLN A 153 14.86 -3.13 5.69
C GLN A 153 15.00 -2.62 4.25
N PHE A 154 14.31 -1.53 3.90
CA PHE A 154 14.46 -0.89 2.60
C PHE A 154 15.87 -0.36 2.39
N MET A 155 16.49 0.25 3.41
CA MET A 155 17.87 0.75 3.31
C MET A 155 18.89 -0.39 3.17
N ILE A 156 18.67 -1.54 3.82
CA ILE A 156 19.47 -2.75 3.63
C ILE A 156 19.35 -3.24 2.18
N PHE A 157 18.12 -3.33 1.67
CA PHE A 157 17.86 -3.67 0.27
C PHE A 157 18.58 -2.71 -0.68
N HIS A 158 18.46 -1.39 -0.45
CA HIS A 158 19.10 -0.37 -1.27
C HIS A 158 20.63 -0.50 -1.31
N LYS A 159 21.26 -0.78 -0.15
CA LYS A 159 22.71 -1.03 -0.06
C LYS A 159 23.11 -2.27 -0.83
N ARG A 160 22.35 -3.36 -0.74
CA ARG A 160 22.61 -4.62 -1.47
C ARG A 160 22.51 -4.43 -2.98
N GLU A 161 21.48 -3.75 -3.46
CA GLU A 161 21.32 -3.44 -4.89
C GLU A 161 22.47 -2.58 -5.40
N SER A 162 22.82 -1.53 -4.65
CA SER A 162 23.94 -0.64 -5.00
C SER A 162 25.29 -1.36 -5.02
N ALA A 163 25.56 -2.23 -4.03
CA ALA A 163 26.78 -3.04 -3.99
C ALA A 163 26.88 -4.02 -5.17
N ALA A 164 25.74 -4.48 -5.68
CA ALA A 164 25.67 -5.29 -6.89
C ALA A 164 25.66 -4.45 -8.19
N GLY A 165 25.89 -3.14 -8.10
CA GLY A 165 25.93 -2.22 -9.23
C GLY A 165 24.56 -1.93 -9.86
N ARG A 166 23.46 -2.26 -9.18
CA ARG A 166 22.09 -2.06 -9.65
C ARG A 166 21.48 -0.78 -9.09
N ARG A 167 20.74 -0.07 -9.94
CA ARG A 167 19.93 1.09 -9.51
C ARG A 167 18.59 0.65 -8.94
N VAL A 168 18.18 1.25 -7.83
CA VAL A 168 16.85 1.04 -7.24
C VAL A 168 15.82 1.98 -7.86
N ALA A 169 14.76 1.42 -8.46
CA ALA A 169 13.58 2.18 -8.85
C ALA A 169 12.66 2.33 -7.63
N ALA A 170 12.39 3.57 -7.22
CA ALA A 170 11.51 3.86 -6.08
C ALA A 170 10.81 5.19 -6.27
N ASP A 171 9.57 5.30 -5.77
CA ASP A 171 8.82 6.55 -5.68
C ASP A 171 8.79 7.01 -4.22
N TRP A 172 9.46 8.14 -3.95
CA TRP A 172 9.61 8.69 -2.60
C TRP A 172 8.27 8.85 -1.88
N ARG A 173 7.21 9.23 -2.61
CA ARG A 173 5.87 9.45 -2.06
C ARG A 173 5.21 8.19 -1.49
N TRP A 174 5.68 7.02 -1.92
CA TRP A 174 5.16 5.71 -1.51
C TRP A 174 6.10 4.98 -0.55
N ILE A 175 7.40 5.25 -0.61
CA ILE A 175 8.39 4.62 0.29
C ILE A 175 8.44 5.31 1.65
N VAL A 176 8.31 6.63 1.68
CA VAL A 176 8.36 7.39 2.93
C VAL A 176 7.06 7.16 3.71
N PRO A 177 7.14 6.69 4.98
CA PRO A 177 5.94 6.42 5.76
C PRO A 177 5.18 7.71 6.06
N PRO A 178 3.85 7.66 6.22
CA PRO A 178 3.00 8.84 6.40
C PRO A 178 3.10 9.49 7.79
N GLN A 179 3.87 8.89 8.71
CA GLN A 179 4.06 9.37 10.08
C GLN A 179 5.51 9.22 10.49
N ALA A 180 5.99 10.14 11.34
CA ALA A 180 7.36 10.20 11.84
C ALA A 180 8.42 10.14 10.72
N SER A 181 8.08 10.65 9.53
CA SER A 181 8.79 10.37 8.29
C SER A 181 10.27 10.75 8.34
N SER A 182 10.59 11.94 8.85
CA SER A 182 11.97 12.45 8.91
C SER A 182 12.89 11.69 9.87
N SER A 183 12.32 10.88 10.78
CA SER A 183 13.08 9.97 11.64
C SER A 183 13.50 8.68 10.92
N CYS A 184 12.95 8.42 9.73
CA CYS A 184 13.29 7.27 8.90
C CYS A 184 14.32 7.67 7.83
N GLU A 185 15.39 6.88 7.68
CA GLU A 185 16.45 7.16 6.69
C GLU A 185 15.96 7.30 5.25
N VAL A 186 14.88 6.59 4.90
CA VAL A 186 14.26 6.68 3.56
C VAL A 186 13.78 8.10 3.21
N PHE A 187 13.49 8.95 4.19
CA PHE A 187 13.09 10.33 3.97
C PHE A 187 14.21 11.15 3.31
N HIS A 188 15.45 10.90 3.71
CA HIS A 188 16.63 11.65 3.24
C HIS A 188 17.19 11.09 1.92
N LEU A 189 16.68 9.96 1.44
CA LEU A 189 17.13 9.31 0.23
C LEU A 189 16.48 9.91 -1.03
N LYS A 190 17.30 10.36 -1.98
CA LYS A 190 16.82 10.77 -3.30
C LYS A 190 16.43 9.54 -4.11
N MET A 191 15.15 9.44 -4.45
CA MET A 191 14.60 8.31 -5.21
C MET A 191 14.16 8.75 -6.60
N ARG A 192 14.25 7.82 -7.56
CA ARG A 192 13.69 8.01 -8.90
C ARG A 192 13.03 6.73 -9.37
N ASN A 193 11.75 6.81 -9.68
CA ASN A 193 11.06 5.72 -10.36
C ASN A 193 11.35 5.81 -11.86
N PHE A 194 11.91 4.75 -12.43
CA PHE A 194 12.16 4.64 -13.87
C PHE A 194 11.38 3.49 -14.50
N HIS A 195 10.34 3.00 -13.80
CA HIS A 195 9.35 2.04 -14.28
C HIS A 195 9.97 0.85 -15.04
N PRO A 196 10.93 0.13 -14.43
CA PRO A 196 11.55 -1.03 -15.07
C PRO A 196 10.51 -2.14 -15.26
N VAL A 197 10.70 -3.01 -16.25
CA VAL A 197 9.94 -4.27 -16.37
C VAL A 197 10.85 -5.48 -16.11
N PRO A 198 10.34 -6.59 -15.52
CA PRO A 198 8.94 -6.85 -15.14
C PRO A 198 8.34 -5.89 -14.11
N ASN A 199 7.03 -5.62 -14.20
CA ASN A 199 6.36 -4.67 -13.30
C ASN A 199 4.85 -4.90 -13.18
N TYR A 200 4.25 -4.29 -12.16
CA TYR A 200 2.81 -4.12 -12.02
C TYR A 200 2.38 -2.71 -12.43
N TYR A 201 1.20 -2.57 -13.03
CA TYR A 201 0.57 -1.28 -13.32
C TYR A 201 -0.95 -1.37 -13.19
N ARG A 202 -1.63 -0.24 -12.94
CA ARG A 202 -3.09 -0.24 -12.73
C ARG A 202 -3.89 -0.26 -14.03
N ASP A 203 -3.53 0.63 -14.94
CA ASP A 203 -4.23 0.79 -16.21
C ASP A 203 -3.23 1.07 -17.33
N ARG A 204 -3.55 0.56 -18.53
CA ARG A 204 -2.67 0.71 -19.70
C ARG A 204 -2.53 2.17 -20.10
N GLY A 205 -3.62 2.93 -20.11
CA GLY A 205 -3.64 4.33 -20.56
C GLY A 205 -2.93 5.33 -19.63
N THR A 206 -2.67 4.93 -18.39
CA THR A 206 -2.01 5.76 -17.38
C THR A 206 -0.57 5.30 -17.14
N ASP A 207 -0.40 4.33 -16.24
CA ASP A 207 0.90 3.88 -15.76
C ASP A 207 1.56 2.90 -16.73
N GLY A 208 0.75 2.10 -17.46
CA GLY A 208 1.24 1.10 -18.41
C GLY A 208 2.06 1.71 -19.55
N LEU A 209 1.67 2.88 -20.07
CA LEU A 209 2.42 3.62 -21.10
C LEU A 209 3.81 4.06 -20.62
N ARG A 210 4.02 4.20 -19.30
CA ARG A 210 5.29 4.65 -18.72
C ARG A 210 6.27 3.50 -18.51
N LEU A 211 5.83 2.25 -18.62
CA LEU A 211 6.67 1.07 -18.43
C LEU A 211 7.71 0.95 -19.55
N MET A 212 8.96 0.78 -19.16
CA MET A 212 10.08 0.72 -20.10
C MET A 212 10.81 -0.62 -19.99
N PRO A 213 11.21 -1.24 -21.12
CA PRO A 213 12.18 -2.32 -21.11
C PRO A 213 13.42 -1.93 -20.29
N TRP A 214 13.70 -2.66 -19.22
CA TRP A 214 14.89 -2.45 -18.40
C TRP A 214 16.02 -3.34 -18.93
N TYR A 215 17.04 -2.71 -19.51
CA TYR A 215 18.15 -3.42 -20.14
C TYR A 215 19.41 -3.51 -19.25
N GLY A 216 19.25 -3.34 -17.93
CA GLY A 216 20.33 -3.36 -16.94
C GLY A 216 21.28 -2.16 -17.01
N ASP A 217 22.30 -2.19 -16.14
CA ASP A 217 23.33 -1.14 -15.99
C ASP A 217 24.58 -1.39 -16.87
N ARG A 218 24.40 -1.92 -18.10
CA ARG A 218 25.53 -1.99 -19.05
C ARG A 218 25.96 -0.57 -19.43
N HIS A 219 27.26 -0.27 -19.36
CA HIS A 219 27.79 0.99 -19.88
C HIS A 219 27.43 1.12 -21.36
N ARG A 220 26.59 2.11 -21.69
CA ARG A 220 26.10 2.34 -23.06
C ARG A 220 26.70 3.61 -23.61
N ARG A 221 27.27 3.52 -24.82
CA ARG A 221 27.73 4.69 -25.59
C ARG A 221 26.56 5.65 -25.82
N ARG A 222 26.82 6.96 -25.80
CA ARG A 222 25.79 8.02 -25.95
C ARG A 222 24.87 7.80 -27.16
N PHE A 223 25.43 7.29 -28.26
CA PHE A 223 24.68 6.94 -29.48
C PHE A 223 23.62 5.86 -29.23
N ALA A 224 23.95 4.79 -28.49
CA ALA A 224 23.00 3.73 -28.17
C ALA A 224 21.86 4.24 -27.27
N ILE A 225 22.14 5.17 -26.37
CA ILE A 225 21.12 5.83 -25.53
C ILE A 225 20.20 6.71 -26.39
N TRP A 226 20.77 7.49 -27.32
CA TRP A 226 20.00 8.32 -28.25
C TRP A 226 19.11 7.47 -29.17
N MET A 227 19.66 6.41 -29.76
CA MET A 227 18.92 5.52 -30.64
C MET A 227 17.79 4.78 -29.90
N ASP A 228 18.04 4.34 -28.66
CA ASP A 228 16.99 3.74 -27.82
C ASP A 228 15.90 4.77 -27.46
N ARG A 229 16.23 6.04 -27.24
CA ARG A 229 15.21 7.11 -27.07
C ARG A 229 14.36 7.32 -28.32
N VAL A 230 14.95 7.26 -29.51
CA VAL A 230 14.22 7.37 -30.79
C VAL A 230 13.30 6.16 -30.98
N LEU A 231 13.83 4.94 -30.79
CA LEU A 231 13.05 3.71 -30.85
C LEU A 231 11.95 3.65 -29.79
N ARG A 232 12.17 4.20 -28.60
CA ARG A 232 11.14 4.36 -27.54
C ARG A 232 10.01 5.27 -27.99
N ARG A 233 10.33 6.46 -28.53
CA ARG A 233 9.31 7.39 -29.05
C ARG A 233 8.50 6.73 -30.16
N TRP A 234 9.15 5.99 -31.04
CA TRP A 234 8.48 5.24 -32.10
C TRP A 234 7.60 4.09 -31.57
N LYS A 235 8.08 3.29 -30.60
CA LYS A 235 7.29 2.20 -30.00
C LYS A 235 6.09 2.71 -29.21
N ILE A 236 6.24 3.81 -28.47
CA ILE A 236 5.13 4.46 -27.75
C ILE A 236 4.12 5.02 -28.77
N TRP A 237 4.58 5.70 -29.82
CA TRP A 237 3.72 6.18 -30.90
C TRP A 237 2.93 5.05 -31.57
N LYS A 238 3.59 3.92 -31.90
CA LYS A 238 2.92 2.75 -32.46
C LYS A 238 1.89 2.13 -31.52
N ARG A 239 2.12 2.19 -30.20
CA ARG A 239 1.19 1.67 -29.17
C ARG A 239 0.01 2.60 -28.89
N MET A 240 0.10 3.90 -29.23
CA MET A 240 -1.01 4.86 -29.09
C MET A 240 -1.95 4.88 -30.31
N ALA A 241 -1.61 4.18 -31.40
CA ALA A 241 -2.32 4.24 -32.68
C ALA A 241 -3.53 3.28 -32.79
N TRP A 242 -4.03 2.74 -31.68
CA TRP A 242 -5.23 1.89 -31.60
C TRP A 242 -6.03 2.22 -30.35
#